data_AF-A0AAX0R6H7-F1
#
_entry.id   AF-A0AAX0R6H7-F1
#
_cell.length_a   1.000
_cell.length_b   1.000
_cell.length_c   1.000
_cell.angle_alpha   90.00
_cell.angle_beta   90.00
_cell.angle_gamma   90.00
#
_symmetry.space_group_name_H-M   'P 1'
#
loop_
_entity.id
_entity.type
_entity.pdbx_description
1 polymer ?
#
loop_
_entity_poly.entity_id
_entity_poly.type
_entity_poly.pdbx_seq_one_letter_code
_entity_poly.pdbx_strand_id
1 'polypeptide(L)'
;MLSGFPASSGTDPDMQIRAYLLAIDGIPLEAVWQAAKLFISGKVRNHNRAFAPSSASFAEQCRRQQAAITAQSRPRVAPAPEPPQPKVAAYKLQLLRDAANGSRSARRELAKMFPDNPIIARATRHEEALR
;
A
#
# COMPACT_ATOMS: atom_id res chain seq x y z
N MET A 1 9.40 -16.24 -35.23
CA MET A 1 8.18 -16.52 -34.45
C MET A 1 7.92 -15.35 -33.51
N LEU A 2 6.66 -14.95 -33.32
CA LEU A 2 6.29 -13.91 -32.35
C LEU A 2 6.73 -14.39 -30.95
N SER A 3 7.64 -13.65 -30.30
CA SER A 3 8.19 -13.95 -28.97
C SER A 3 7.18 -13.89 -27.82
N GLY A 4 5.89 -13.76 -28.13
CA GLY A 4 4.79 -13.65 -27.15
C GLY A 4 4.27 -14.98 -26.61
N PHE A 5 4.62 -16.10 -27.24
CA PHE A 5 4.17 -17.43 -26.82
C PHE A 5 5.36 -18.39 -26.66
N PRO A 6 5.32 -19.32 -25.69
CA PRO A 6 6.43 -20.26 -25.51
C PRO A 6 6.52 -21.22 -26.71
N ALA A 7 7.48 -20.98 -27.60
CA ALA A 7 7.71 -21.84 -28.76
C ALA A 7 8.56 -23.05 -28.35
N SER A 8 7.90 -24.17 -28.02
CA SER A 8 8.54 -25.47 -27.89
C SER A 8 8.47 -26.21 -29.21
N SER A 9 9.54 -26.91 -29.60
CA SER A 9 9.53 -27.75 -30.81
C SER A 9 8.44 -28.83 -30.68
N GLY A 10 7.47 -28.82 -31.59
CA GLY A 10 6.35 -29.78 -31.63
C GLY A 10 5.01 -29.28 -31.06
N THR A 11 4.94 -28.04 -30.56
CA THR A 11 3.67 -27.45 -30.10
C THR A 11 2.87 -26.91 -31.28
N ASP A 12 1.61 -27.35 -31.43
CA ASP A 12 0.65 -26.74 -32.35
C ASP A 12 0.32 -25.31 -31.88
N PRO A 13 0.64 -24.26 -32.68
CA PRO A 13 0.35 -22.88 -32.34
C PRO A 13 -1.14 -22.62 -32.08
N ASP A 14 -2.04 -23.29 -32.80
CA ASP A 14 -3.48 -23.08 -32.63
C ASP A 14 -3.98 -23.65 -31.30
N MET A 15 -3.53 -24.85 -30.95
CA MET A 15 -3.78 -25.43 -29.62
C MET A 15 -3.24 -24.54 -28.51
N GLN A 16 -2.05 -23.97 -28.71
CA GLN A 16 -1.47 -23.04 -27.74
C GLN A 16 -2.32 -21.79 -27.56
N ILE A 17 -2.75 -21.14 -28.65
CA ILE A 17 -3.63 -19.97 -28.57
C ILE A 17 -4.95 -20.32 -27.86
N ARG A 18 -5.57 -21.46 -28.21
CA ARG A 18 -6.80 -21.94 -27.55
C ARG A 18 -6.61 -22.14 -26.06
N ALA A 19 -5.46 -22.66 -25.62
CA ALA A 19 -5.18 -22.85 -24.21
C ALA A 19 -5.12 -21.52 -23.43
N TYR A 20 -4.59 -20.45 -24.03
CA TYR A 20 -4.60 -19.12 -23.39
C TYR A 20 -6.00 -18.53 -23.36
N LEU A 21 -6.74 -18.65 -24.47
CA LEU A 21 -8.13 -18.17 -24.56
C LEU A 21 -9.02 -18.85 -23.50
N LEU A 22 -8.88 -20.18 -23.34
CA LEU A 22 -9.59 -20.92 -22.30
C LEU A 22 -9.17 -20.48 -20.89
N ALA A 23 -7.88 -20.24 -20.66
CA ALA A 23 -7.37 -19.88 -19.34
C ALA A 23 -7.82 -18.48 -18.87
N ILE A 24 -8.12 -17.57 -19.80
CA ILE A 24 -8.57 -16.20 -19.51
C ILE A 24 -10.07 -16.01 -19.70
N ASP A 25 -10.81 -17.08 -19.99
CA ASP A 25 -12.26 -17.00 -20.20
C ASP A 25 -12.96 -16.36 -18.99
N GLY A 26 -13.92 -15.48 -19.27
CA GLY A 26 -14.63 -14.68 -18.26
C GLY A 26 -13.83 -13.52 -17.64
N ILE A 27 -12.56 -13.28 -18.02
CA ILE A 27 -11.79 -12.13 -17.53
C ILE A 27 -12.01 -10.92 -18.45
N PRO A 28 -12.26 -9.70 -17.92
CA PRO A 28 -12.42 -8.51 -18.73
C PRO A 28 -11.16 -8.20 -19.57
N LEU A 29 -11.38 -7.81 -20.83
CA LEU A 29 -10.32 -7.55 -21.81
C LEU A 29 -9.29 -6.53 -21.33
N GLU A 30 -9.71 -5.51 -20.57
CA GLU A 30 -8.80 -4.53 -19.99
C GLU A 30 -7.77 -5.18 -19.06
N ALA A 31 -8.19 -6.10 -18.19
CA ALA A 31 -7.30 -6.82 -17.29
C ALA A 31 -6.30 -7.69 -18.04
N VAL A 32 -6.75 -8.31 -19.14
CA VAL A 32 -5.89 -9.10 -20.05
C VAL A 32 -4.82 -8.21 -20.69
N TRP A 33 -5.18 -7.04 -21.20
CA TRP A 33 -4.22 -6.09 -21.79
C TRP A 33 -3.20 -5.60 -20.77
N GLN A 34 -3.63 -5.27 -19.56
CA GLN A 34 -2.71 -4.83 -18.50
C GLN A 34 -1.75 -5.95 -18.10
N ALA A 35 -2.23 -7.19 -17.96
CA ALA A 35 -1.38 -8.33 -17.67
C ALA A 35 -0.35 -8.57 -18.79
N ALA A 36 -0.77 -8.52 -20.06
CA ALA A 36 0.13 -8.64 -21.20
C ALA A 36 1.23 -7.57 -21.20
N LYS A 37 0.87 -6.30 -20.97
CA LYS A 37 1.83 -5.20 -20.86
C LYS A 37 2.86 -5.43 -19.74
N LEU A 38 2.44 -5.99 -18.60
CA LEU A 38 3.34 -6.27 -17.49
C LEU A 38 4.33 -7.38 -17.80
N PHE A 39 3.92 -8.45 -18.49
CA PHE A 39 4.83 -9.49 -18.94
C PHE A 39 5.82 -8.96 -19.97
N ILE A 40 5.35 -8.24 -20.99
CA ILE A 40 6.18 -7.65 -22.05
C ILE A 40 7.21 -6.67 -21.46
N SER A 41 6.81 -5.87 -20.47
CA SER A 41 7.72 -4.93 -19.79
C SER A 41 8.54 -5.56 -18.65
N GLY A 42 8.43 -6.87 -18.42
CA GLY A 42 9.19 -7.57 -17.38
C GLY A 42 8.85 -7.16 -15.94
N LYS A 43 7.66 -6.60 -15.71
CA LYS A 43 7.20 -6.08 -14.40
C LYS A 43 6.51 -7.13 -13.53
N VAL A 44 6.27 -8.33 -14.07
CA VAL A 44 5.71 -9.45 -13.29
C VAL A 44 6.80 -10.02 -12.37
N ARG A 45 6.54 -10.02 -11.06
CA ARG A 45 7.46 -10.55 -10.04
C ARG A 45 7.68 -12.05 -10.24
N ASN A 46 8.91 -12.50 -10.00
CA ASN A 46 9.32 -13.91 -10.05
C ASN A 46 9.09 -14.62 -11.40
N HIS A 47 8.85 -13.87 -12.48
CA HIS A 47 8.75 -14.44 -13.82
C HIS A 47 10.12 -14.36 -14.53
N ASN A 48 10.53 -15.47 -15.14
CA ASN A 48 11.73 -15.50 -15.96
C ASN A 48 11.47 -14.76 -17.30
N ARG A 49 12.08 -13.59 -17.45
CA ARG A 49 11.93 -12.72 -18.63
C ARG A 49 12.49 -13.31 -19.93
N ALA A 50 13.27 -14.39 -19.85
CA ALA A 50 13.79 -15.07 -21.02
C ALA A 50 12.72 -15.92 -21.74
N PHE A 51 11.59 -16.19 -21.09
CA PHE A 51 10.52 -17.04 -21.62
C PHE A 51 9.18 -16.31 -21.58
N ALA A 52 8.31 -16.64 -22.52
CA ALA A 52 6.91 -16.22 -22.44
C ALA A 52 6.22 -16.88 -21.22
N PRO A 53 5.23 -16.22 -20.59
CA PRO A 53 4.49 -16.79 -19.48
C PRO A 53 3.73 -18.03 -19.92
N SER A 54 3.53 -19.02 -19.06
CA SER A 54 2.57 -20.10 -19.32
C SER A 54 1.13 -19.58 -19.27
N SER A 55 0.17 -20.30 -19.88
CA SER A 55 -1.26 -19.93 -19.84
C SER A 55 -1.78 -19.78 -18.41
N ALA A 56 -1.37 -20.67 -17.50
CA ALA A 56 -1.73 -20.60 -16.08
C ALA A 56 -1.16 -19.34 -15.38
N SER A 57 0.12 -19.04 -15.59
CA SER A 57 0.76 -17.85 -15.02
C SER A 57 0.17 -16.55 -15.59
N PHE A 58 -0.16 -16.57 -16.88
CA PHE A 58 -0.81 -15.44 -17.54
C PHE A 58 -2.21 -15.18 -16.96
N ALA A 59 -3.04 -16.23 -16.84
CA ALA A 59 -4.38 -16.14 -16.26
C ALA A 59 -4.36 -15.65 -14.80
N GLU A 60 -3.36 -16.07 -14.02
CA GLU A 60 -3.19 -15.58 -12.65
C GLU A 60 -2.95 -14.06 -12.61
N GLN A 61 -2.08 -13.53 -13.48
CA GLN A 61 -1.88 -12.08 -13.55
C GLN A 61 -3.11 -11.34 -14.06
N CYS A 62 -3.84 -11.92 -15.01
CA CYS A 62 -5.11 -11.35 -15.49
C CYS A 62 -6.11 -11.20 -14.33
N ARG A 63 -6.26 -12.23 -13.47
CA ARG A 63 -7.11 -12.16 -12.27
C ARG A 63 -6.64 -11.10 -11.27
N ARG A 64 -5.32 -10.95 -11.08
CA ARG A 64 -4.77 -9.89 -10.22
C ARG A 64 -5.08 -8.50 -10.77
N GLN A 65 -5.01 -8.29 -12.08
CA GLN A 65 -5.39 -7.02 -12.70
C GLN A 65 -6.90 -6.76 -12.60
N GLN A 66 -7.73 -7.77 -12.79
CA GLN A 66 -9.18 -7.66 -12.57
C GLN A 66 -9.51 -7.22 -11.14
N ALA A 67 -8.85 -7.83 -10.14
CA ALA A 67 -9.02 -7.45 -8.74
C ALA A 67 -8.59 -5.99 -8.49
N ALA A 68 -7.49 -5.54 -9.09
CA ALA A 68 -7.02 -4.16 -8.98
C ALA A 68 -7.99 -3.15 -9.61
N ILE A 69 -8.50 -3.44 -10.81
CA ILE A 69 -9.50 -2.61 -11.50
C ILE A 69 -10.78 -2.52 -10.67
N THR A 70 -11.25 -3.66 -10.15
CA THR A 70 -12.44 -3.73 -9.28
C THR A 70 -12.25 -2.92 -8.00
N ALA A 71 -11.06 -2.98 -7.39
CA ALA A 71 -10.75 -2.20 -6.20
C ALA A 71 -10.72 -0.69 -6.47
N GLN A 72 -10.19 -0.26 -7.62
CA GLN A 72 -10.14 1.15 -8.01
C GLN A 72 -11.50 1.73 -8.36
N SER A 73 -12.40 0.91 -8.92
CA SER A 73 -13.76 1.31 -9.28
C SER A 73 -14.74 1.24 -8.11
N ARG A 74 -14.33 0.68 -6.95
CA ARG A 74 -15.15 0.65 -5.75
C ARG A 74 -15.38 2.08 -5.23
N PRO A 75 -16.64 2.49 -4.95
CA PRO A 75 -16.91 3.82 -4.42
C PRO A 75 -16.17 4.04 -3.11
N ARG A 76 -15.54 5.20 -2.98
CA ARG A 76 -14.82 5.58 -1.76
C ARG A 76 -15.84 5.74 -0.63
N VAL A 77 -15.72 4.91 0.40
CA VAL A 77 -16.51 5.08 1.62
C VAL A 77 -16.10 6.42 2.24
N ALA A 78 -17.07 7.30 2.47
CA ALA A 78 -16.82 8.56 3.15
C ALA A 78 -16.18 8.27 4.51
N PRO A 79 -15.15 9.03 4.94
CA PRO A 79 -14.63 8.88 6.29
C PRO A 79 -15.78 9.05 7.28
N ALA A 80 -15.83 8.17 8.29
CA ALA A 80 -16.79 8.32 9.37
C ALA A 80 -16.61 9.73 9.97
N PRO A 81 -17.70 10.44 10.29
CA PRO A 81 -17.60 11.74 10.93
C PRO A 81 -16.77 11.59 12.22
N GLU A 82 -15.65 12.31 12.30
CA GLU A 82 -14.85 12.31 13.53
C GLU A 82 -15.72 12.88 14.66
N PRO A 83 -15.74 12.24 15.85
CA PRO A 83 -16.42 12.81 16.99
C PRO A 83 -15.83 14.19 17.26
N PRO A 84 -16.65 15.21 17.60
CA PRO A 84 -16.18 16.55 17.85
C PRO A 84 -15.14 16.52 18.97
N GLN A 85 -13.88 16.73 18.61
CA GLN A 85 -12.81 16.77 19.60
C GLN A 85 -12.99 18.03 20.45
N PRO A 86 -12.89 17.93 21.78
CA PRO A 86 -12.97 19.10 22.64
C PRO A 86 -11.84 20.08 22.26
N LYS A 87 -12.20 21.34 22.04
CA LYS A 87 -11.20 22.39 21.74
C LYS A 87 -10.18 22.44 22.86
N VAL A 88 -8.92 22.17 22.54
CA VAL A 88 -7.83 22.29 23.50
C VAL A 88 -7.73 23.76 23.94
N ALA A 89 -7.74 24.00 25.25
CA ALA A 89 -7.63 25.34 25.79
C ALA A 89 -6.34 26.04 25.29
N ALA A 90 -6.44 27.31 24.90
CA ALA A 90 -5.32 28.08 24.32
C ALA A 90 -4.06 28.06 25.20
N TYR A 91 -4.25 28.12 26.51
CA TYR A 91 -3.16 28.03 27.48
C TYR A 91 -2.37 26.72 27.39
N LYS A 92 -3.03 25.57 27.18
CA LYS A 92 -2.34 24.27 27.02
C LYS A 92 -1.50 24.23 25.74
N LEU A 93 -1.96 24.87 24.67
CA LEU A 93 -1.22 24.99 23.42
C LEU A 93 0.02 25.87 23.58
N GLN A 94 -0.11 26.98 24.31
CA GLN A 94 1.02 27.85 24.64
C GLN A 94 2.07 27.11 25.48
N LEU A 95 1.63 26.37 26.50
CA LEU A 95 2.50 25.57 27.36
C LEU A 95 3.26 24.48 26.56
N LEU A 96 2.60 23.81 25.62
CA LEU A 96 3.24 22.86 24.71
C LEU A 96 4.30 23.52 23.82
N ARG A 97 3.98 24.71 23.27
CA ARG A 97 4.91 25.48 22.44
C ARG A 97 6.14 25.91 23.22
N ASP A 98 5.96 26.41 24.43
CA ASP A 98 7.06 26.84 25.30
C ASP A 98 7.94 25.65 25.72
N ALA A 99 7.33 24.50 26.03
CA ALA A 99 8.05 23.27 26.34
C ALA A 99 8.84 22.71 25.13
N ALA A 100 8.29 22.83 23.92
CA ALA A 100 8.97 22.47 22.68
C ALA A 100 10.16 23.39 22.41
N ASN A 101 10.04 24.69 22.72
CA ASN A 101 11.10 25.67 22.63
C ASN A 101 12.15 25.58 23.76
N GLY A 102 12.03 24.60 24.66
CA GLY A 102 13.04 24.33 25.69
C GLY A 102 12.75 24.95 27.07
N SER A 103 11.57 25.53 27.29
CA SER A 103 11.18 26.04 28.61
C SER A 103 11.01 24.91 29.63
N ARG A 104 11.88 24.90 30.64
CA ARG A 104 11.88 23.91 31.72
C ARG A 104 10.68 24.05 32.66
N SER A 105 10.22 25.28 32.90
CA SER A 105 9.02 25.54 33.72
C SER A 105 7.77 24.99 33.04
N ALA A 106 7.62 25.20 31.72
CA ALA A 106 6.51 24.70 30.94
C ALA A 106 6.48 23.16 30.88
N ARG A 107 7.64 22.49 30.77
CA ARG A 107 7.74 21.02 30.84
C ARG A 107 7.26 20.47 32.19
N ARG A 108 7.67 21.09 33.29
CA ARG A 108 7.23 20.69 34.64
C ARG A 108 5.73 20.89 34.84
N GLU A 109 5.20 21.99 34.32
CA GLU A 109 3.78 22.30 34.41
C GLU A 109 2.93 21.31 33.59
N LEU A 110 3.39 20.94 32.39
CA LEU A 110 2.78 19.86 31.60
C LEU A 110 2.81 18.51 32.34
N ALA A 111 3.91 18.16 33.00
CA ALA A 111 4.02 16.90 33.74
C ALA A 111 3.09 16.84 34.95
N LYS A 112 2.82 17.98 35.61
CA LYS A 112 1.82 18.07 36.67
C LYS A 112 0.39 17.92 36.13
N MET A 113 0.11 18.49 34.95
CA MET A 113 -1.22 18.43 34.33
C MET A 113 -1.55 17.07 33.71
N PHE A 114 -0.54 16.32 33.28
CA PHE A 114 -0.69 15.03 32.60
C PHE A 114 0.25 13.98 33.21
N PRO A 115 0.06 13.58 34.48
CA PRO A 115 0.96 12.66 35.18
C PRO A 115 0.98 11.26 34.55
N ASP A 116 -0.15 10.84 33.96
CA ASP A 116 -0.32 9.53 33.35
C ASP A 116 0.28 9.44 31.94
N ASN A 117 0.75 10.55 31.37
CA ASN A 117 1.34 10.54 30.03
C ASN A 117 2.83 10.19 30.11
N PRO A 118 3.24 8.99 29.65
CA PRO A 118 4.62 8.51 29.80
C PRO A 118 5.62 9.34 29.00
N ILE A 119 5.19 10.01 27.91
CA ILE A 119 6.05 10.85 27.09
C ILE A 119 6.39 12.15 27.83
N ILE A 120 5.37 12.79 28.42
CA ILE A 120 5.53 14.03 29.17
C ILE A 120 6.29 13.78 30.48
N ALA A 121 5.98 12.69 31.19
CA ALA A 121 6.63 12.33 32.44
C ALA A 121 8.11 11.92 32.27
N ARG A 122 8.49 11.31 31.14
CA ARG A 122 9.90 10.99 30.84
C ARG A 122 10.72 12.24 30.50
N ALA A 123 10.12 13.21 29.80
CA ALA A 123 10.79 14.46 29.43
C ALA A 123 11.22 15.28 30.64
N THR A 124 10.50 15.21 31.76
CA THR A 124 10.89 15.88 33.01
C THR A 124 11.94 15.10 33.82
N ARG A 125 11.88 13.76 33.84
CA ARG A 125 12.86 12.93 34.57
C ARG A 125 14.26 12.98 33.95
N HIS A 126 14.35 13.06 32.62
CA HIS A 126 15.64 13.21 31.93
C HIS A 126 16.38 14.50 32.32
N GLU A 127 15.66 15.56 32.71
CA GLU A 127 16.25 16.82 33.16
C GLU A 127 16.64 16.83 34.65
N GLU A 128 15.98 16.05 35.50
CA GLU A 128 16.38 15.90 36.91
C GLU A 128 17.68 15.11 37.07
N ALA A 129 17.97 14.18 36.15
CA ALA A 129 19.21 13.41 36.12
C ALA A 129 20.45 14.17 35.56
N LEU A 130 20.24 15.39 35.03
CA LEU A 130 21.31 16.28 34.51
C LEU A 130 21.71 17.37 35.52
N ARG A 131 21.26 17.28 36.77
CA ARG A 131 21.71 18.08 37.92
C ARG A 131 22.75 17.32 38.73
#